data_AF-A0A0R1VIA4-F1
#
_entry.id   AF-A0A0R1VIA4-F1
#
_cell.length_a   1.000
_cell.length_b   1.000
_cell.length_c   1.000
_cell.angle_alpha   90.00
_cell.angle_beta   90.00
_cell.angle_gamma   90.00
#
_symmetry.space_group_name_H-M   'P 1'
#
loop_
_entity.id
_entity.type
_entity.pdbx_description
1 polymer ?
#
loop_
_entity_poly.entity_id
_entity_poly.type
_entity_poly.pdbx_seq_one_letter_code
_entity_poly.pdbx_strand_id
1 'polypeptide(L)'
;MFDQQLQEQIIRAAQSEPKTVQQQFLKLMEESGEAAQAYLASIKASGNGYKQLDINDTKEELADTLLVVLAILVKLDCQPSELKELLQKKTQKWLDHQTKSK
;
A
#
# COMPACT_ATOMS: atom_id res chain seq x y z
N MET A 1 -6.10 -2.70 -12.92
CA MET A 1 -6.53 -3.12 -11.57
C MET A 1 -7.51 -2.14 -10.97
N PHE A 2 -7.35 -0.82 -11.20
CA PHE A 2 -8.38 0.17 -10.86
C PHE A 2 -8.99 0.76 -12.13
N ASP A 3 -10.31 0.79 -12.21
CA ASP A 3 -11.00 1.63 -13.18
C ASP A 3 -10.94 3.12 -12.77
N GLN A 4 -11.37 4.00 -13.65
CA GLN A 4 -11.32 5.45 -13.41
C GLN A 4 -12.23 5.87 -12.23
N GLN A 5 -13.39 5.23 -12.08
CA GLN A 5 -14.34 5.58 -11.03
C GLN A 5 -13.76 5.28 -9.64
N LEU A 6 -13.14 4.13 -9.47
CA LEU A 6 -12.47 3.76 -8.23
C LEU A 6 -11.29 4.68 -7.91
N GLN A 7 -10.51 5.08 -8.91
CA GLN A 7 -9.41 6.05 -8.71
C GLN A 7 -9.91 7.40 -8.19
N GLU A 8 -10.99 7.92 -8.79
CA GLU A 8 -11.60 9.17 -8.32
C GLU A 8 -12.14 9.06 -6.89
N GLN A 9 -12.73 7.92 -6.52
CA GLN A 9 -13.19 7.67 -5.16
C GLN A 9 -12.04 7.65 -4.16
N ILE A 10 -10.93 6.98 -4.47
CA ILE A 10 -9.75 6.92 -3.60
C ILE A 10 -9.16 8.33 -3.42
N ILE A 11 -9.05 9.11 -4.50
CA ILE A 11 -8.53 10.49 -4.43
C ILE A 11 -9.44 11.35 -3.55
N ARG A 12 -10.77 11.26 -3.71
CA ARG A 12 -11.72 12.00 -2.87
C ARG A 12 -11.61 11.60 -1.41
N ALA A 13 -11.50 10.30 -1.12
CA ALA A 13 -11.31 9.80 0.24
C ALA A 13 -10.02 10.36 0.86
N ALA A 14 -8.91 10.29 0.12
CA ALA A 14 -7.61 10.81 0.54
C ALA A 14 -7.63 12.34 0.80
N GLN A 15 -8.33 13.11 -0.04
CA GLN A 15 -8.50 14.56 0.15
C GLN A 15 -9.33 14.88 1.39
N SER A 16 -10.31 14.03 1.73
CA SER A 16 -11.16 14.18 2.91
C SER A 16 -10.55 13.63 4.21
N GLU A 17 -9.39 12.98 4.14
CA GLU A 17 -8.75 12.37 5.31
C GLU A 17 -8.34 13.46 6.33
N PRO A 18 -8.85 13.42 7.57
CA PRO A 18 -8.52 14.41 8.59
C PRO A 18 -7.09 14.30 9.14
N LYS A 19 -6.45 13.12 9.05
CA LYS A 19 -5.08 12.92 9.57
C LYS A 19 -4.06 13.77 8.83
N THR A 20 -3.08 14.31 9.56
CA THR A 20 -1.92 14.99 8.95
C THR A 20 -1.03 14.01 8.22
N VAL A 21 -0.07 14.51 7.42
CA VAL A 21 0.94 13.66 6.77
C VAL A 21 1.71 12.84 7.80
N GLN A 22 2.11 13.44 8.93
CA GLN A 22 2.83 12.74 10.00
C GLN A 22 1.98 11.63 10.61
N GLN A 23 0.70 11.88 10.86
CA GLN A 23 -0.23 10.88 11.38
C GLN A 23 -0.47 9.75 10.36
N GLN A 24 -0.50 10.06 9.06
CA GLN A 24 -0.59 9.03 8.03
C GLN A 24 0.67 8.18 7.91
N PHE A 25 1.86 8.74 8.15
CA PHE A 25 3.07 7.91 8.27
C PHE A 25 3.03 6.98 9.48
N LEU A 26 2.42 7.40 10.60
CA LEU A 26 2.19 6.49 11.73
C LEU A 26 1.20 5.38 11.35
N LYS A 27 0.09 5.72 10.71
CA LYS A 27 -0.89 4.75 10.21
C LYS A 27 -0.26 3.79 9.19
N LEU A 28 0.63 4.27 8.32
CA LEU A 28 1.36 3.41 7.39
C LEU A 28 2.18 2.33 8.11
N MET A 29 2.78 2.66 9.25
CA MET A 29 3.54 1.68 10.04
C MET A 29 2.61 0.67 10.73
N GLU A 30 1.42 1.09 11.15
CA GLU A 30 0.37 0.23 11.68
C GLU A 30 -0.08 -0.80 10.62
N GLU A 31 -0.52 -0.33 9.44
CA GLU A 31 -0.97 -1.20 8.34
C GLU A 31 0.14 -2.15 7.88
N SER A 32 1.39 -1.66 7.82
CA SER A 32 2.54 -2.50 7.46
C SER A 32 2.76 -3.62 8.48
N GLY A 33 2.52 -3.35 9.77
CA GLY A 33 2.60 -4.33 10.85
C GLY A 33 1.45 -5.34 10.79
N GLU A 34 0.23 -4.87 10.53
CA GLU A 34 -0.96 -5.71 10.36
C GLU A 34 -0.82 -6.65 9.15
N ALA A 35 -0.36 -6.14 8.01
CA ALA A 35 -0.06 -6.95 6.82
C ALA A 35 1.00 -8.04 7.10
N ALA A 36 2.08 -7.69 7.80
CA ALA A 36 3.11 -8.65 8.19
C ALA A 36 2.54 -9.72 9.13
N GLN A 37 1.73 -9.33 10.11
CA GLN A 37 1.11 -10.26 11.05
C GLN A 37 0.11 -11.19 10.36
N ALA A 38 -0.76 -10.66 9.50
CA ALA A 38 -1.71 -11.43 8.72
C ALA A 38 -1.00 -12.48 7.87
N TYR A 39 0.08 -12.09 7.18
CA TYR A 39 0.86 -13.02 6.39
C TYR A 39 1.51 -14.11 7.25
N LEU A 40 2.17 -13.75 8.35
CA LEU A 40 2.81 -14.71 9.26
C LEU A 40 1.80 -15.68 9.89
N ALA A 41 0.61 -15.19 10.24
CA ALA A 41 -0.48 -16.03 10.73
C ALA A 41 -1.00 -16.98 9.64
N SER A 42 -1.16 -16.50 8.39
CA SER A 42 -1.64 -17.29 7.26
C SER A 42 -0.76 -18.50 6.93
N ILE A 43 0.56 -18.37 7.11
CA ILE A 43 1.53 -19.44 6.89
C ILE A 43 1.82 -20.25 8.17
N LYS A 44 1.09 -19.98 9.26
CA LYS A 44 1.27 -20.59 10.59
C LYS A 44 2.71 -20.46 11.12
N ALA A 45 3.34 -19.31 10.91
CA ALA A 45 4.65 -19.02 11.46
C ALA A 45 4.61 -19.13 13.00
N SER A 46 5.74 -19.53 13.59
CA SER A 46 5.88 -19.66 15.05
C SER A 46 5.45 -18.36 15.75
N GLY A 47 4.68 -18.48 16.82
CA GLY A 47 4.15 -17.35 17.59
C GLY A 47 2.95 -16.59 16.96
N ASN A 48 2.49 -16.97 15.76
CA ASN A 48 1.39 -16.25 15.07
C ASN A 48 0.14 -17.11 14.76
N GLY A 49 0.23 -18.44 14.86
CA GLY A 49 -0.87 -19.34 14.50
C GLY A 49 -2.17 -19.19 15.33
N TYR A 50 -2.13 -18.49 16.47
CA TYR A 50 -3.30 -18.30 17.32
C TYR A 50 -4.36 -17.37 16.72
N LYS A 51 -3.98 -16.47 15.80
CA LYS A 51 -4.90 -15.50 15.19
C LYS A 51 -5.80 -16.07 14.10
N GLN A 52 -5.53 -17.29 13.63
CA GLN A 52 -6.33 -18.01 12.62
C GLN A 52 -6.65 -17.20 11.34
N LEU A 53 -5.73 -16.30 10.94
CA LEU A 53 -5.87 -15.52 9.71
C LEU A 53 -5.46 -16.36 8.50
N ASP A 54 -6.00 -16.01 7.33
CA ASP A 54 -5.71 -16.62 6.04
C ASP A 54 -5.07 -15.62 5.06
N ILE A 55 -4.85 -16.07 3.82
CA ILE A 55 -4.18 -15.26 2.80
C ILE A 55 -5.05 -14.11 2.29
N ASN A 56 -6.37 -14.15 2.48
CA ASN A 56 -7.26 -13.06 2.12
C ASN A 56 -7.14 -11.92 3.12
N ASP A 57 -7.03 -12.22 4.42
CA ASP A 57 -6.72 -11.19 5.43
C ASP A 57 -5.42 -10.45 5.05
N THR A 58 -4.39 -11.19 4.62
CA THR A 58 -3.14 -10.57 4.14
C THR A 58 -3.36 -9.60 2.97
N LYS A 59 -4.26 -9.93 2.03
CA LYS A 59 -4.55 -9.06 0.88
C LYS A 59 -5.31 -7.80 1.29
N GLU A 60 -6.19 -7.91 2.28
CA GLU A 60 -6.93 -6.78 2.84
C GLU A 60 -5.97 -5.79 3.48
N GLU A 61 -5.08 -6.24 4.36
CA GLU A 61 -4.09 -5.37 5.02
C GLU A 61 -3.09 -4.73 4.03
N LEU A 62 -2.75 -5.44 2.95
CA LEU A 62 -1.95 -4.86 1.85
C LEU A 62 -2.74 -3.81 1.06
N ALA A 63 -4.05 -3.96 0.93
CA ALA A 63 -4.91 -2.95 0.31
C ALA A 63 -5.01 -1.70 1.21
N ASP A 64 -5.11 -1.87 2.52
CA ASP A 64 -5.10 -0.75 3.48
C ASP A 64 -3.77 -0.01 3.46
N THR A 65 -2.66 -0.74 3.43
CA THR A 65 -1.33 -0.15 3.22
C THR A 65 -1.28 0.69 1.94
N LEU A 66 -1.82 0.19 0.83
CA LEU A 66 -1.86 0.91 -0.44
C LEU A 66 -2.71 2.19 -0.35
N LEU A 67 -3.88 2.12 0.29
CA LEU A 67 -4.76 3.29 0.47
C LEU A 67 -4.08 4.37 1.32
N VAL A 68 -3.38 4.01 2.39
CA VAL A 68 -2.63 4.96 3.21
C VAL A 68 -1.48 5.60 2.41
N VAL A 69 -0.73 4.84 1.62
CA VAL A 69 0.32 5.38 0.75
C VAL A 69 -0.26 6.38 -0.26
N LEU A 70 -1.37 6.03 -0.90
CA LEU A 70 -2.05 6.93 -1.84
C LEU A 70 -2.53 8.20 -1.15
N ALA A 71 -3.06 8.09 0.07
CA ALA A 71 -3.48 9.25 0.85
C ALA A 71 -2.31 10.17 1.23
N ILE A 72 -1.14 9.61 1.56
CA ILE A 72 0.09 10.38 1.79
C ILE A 72 0.50 11.12 0.51
N LEU A 73 0.53 10.44 -0.63
CA LEU A 73 0.89 11.05 -1.91
C LEU A 73 -0.03 12.23 -2.27
N VAL A 74 -1.34 12.05 -2.13
CA VAL A 74 -2.32 13.13 -2.36
C VAL A 74 -2.09 14.31 -1.42
N LYS A 75 -1.79 14.07 -0.13
CA LYS A 75 -1.48 15.13 0.85
C LYS A 75 -0.14 15.82 0.62
N LEU A 76 0.74 15.23 -0.18
CA LEU A 76 1.99 15.82 -0.65
C LEU A 76 1.82 16.51 -2.02
N ASP A 77 0.58 16.80 -2.40
CA ASP A 77 0.19 17.43 -3.67
C ASP A 77 0.60 16.65 -4.93
N CYS A 78 0.87 15.34 -4.79
CA CYS A 78 1.25 14.49 -5.92
C CYS A 78 0.08 14.30 -6.88
N GLN A 79 0.23 14.80 -8.11
CA GLN A 79 -0.82 14.72 -9.12
C GLN A 79 -0.86 13.32 -9.76
N PRO A 80 -2.01 12.85 -10.28
CA PRO A 80 -2.10 11.55 -10.94
C PRO A 80 -1.10 11.35 -12.08
N SER A 81 -0.79 12.40 -12.86
CA SER A 81 0.22 12.37 -13.92
C SER A 81 1.63 12.18 -13.36
N GLU A 82 1.97 12.89 -12.28
CA GLU A 82 3.25 12.76 -11.60
C GLU A 82 3.43 11.36 -11.00
N LEU A 83 2.41 10.83 -10.31
CA LEU A 83 2.43 9.48 -9.77
C LEU A 83 2.65 8.44 -10.88
N LYS A 84 1.97 8.59 -12.02
CA LYS A 84 2.16 7.73 -13.18
C LYS A 84 3.60 7.75 -13.67
N GLU A 85 4.21 8.92 -13.82
CA GLU A 85 5.61 9.06 -14.24
C GLU A 85 6.59 8.42 -13.25
N LEU A 86 6.38 8.65 -11.94
CA LEU A 86 7.18 8.05 -10.87
C LEU A 86 7.11 6.52 -10.92
N LEU A 87 5.91 5.96 -11.04
CA LEU A 87 5.69 4.51 -11.13
C LEU A 87 6.33 3.94 -12.39
N GLN A 88 6.09 4.54 -13.57
CA GLN A 88 6.70 4.08 -14.82
C GLN A 88 8.23 4.02 -14.74
N LYS A 89 8.84 5.10 -14.22
CA LYS A 89 10.30 5.17 -14.03
C LYS A 89 10.82 4.12 -13.06
N LYS A 90 10.14 3.89 -11.94
CA LYS A 90 10.55 2.91 -10.91
C LYS A 90 10.36 1.48 -11.39
N THR A 91 9.25 1.18 -12.08
CA THR A 91 8.99 -0.12 -12.69
C THR A 91 10.03 -0.45 -13.76
N GLN A 92 10.37 0.49 -14.64
CA GLN A 92 11.42 0.25 -15.64
C GLN A 92 12.76 -0.11 -14.98
N LYS A 93 13.17 0.67 -13.97
CA LYS A 93 14.40 0.37 -13.20
C LYS A 93 14.36 -1.01 -12.54
N TRP A 94 13.20 -1.41 -12.01
CA TRP A 94 13.06 -2.72 -11.39
C TRP A 94 13.22 -3.86 -12.41
N LEU A 95 12.62 -3.73 -13.60
CA LEU A 95 12.78 -4.70 -14.69
C LEU A 95 14.24 -4.77 -15.17
N ASP A 96 14.91 -3.63 -15.30
CA ASP A 96 16.32 -3.57 -15.71
C ASP A 96 17.25 -4.27 -14.70
N HIS A 97 16.93 -4.20 -13.40
CA HIS A 97 17.73 -4.90 -12.36
C HIS A 97 17.51 -6.41 -12.37
N GLN A 98 16.30 -6.89 -12.67
CA GLN A 98 16.02 -8.33 -12.76
C GLN A 98 16.75 -9.00 -13.93
N THR A 99 17.01 -8.25 -15.00
CA THR A 99 17.73 -8.74 -16.19
C THR A 99 19.25 -8.67 -16.03
N LYS A 100 19.77 -7.73 -15.24
CA LYS A 100 21.21 -7.60 -14.93
C LYS A 100 21.76 -8.59 -13.89
N SER A 101 20.88 -9.23 -13.12
CA SER A 101 21.26 -10.28 -12.16
C SER A 101 21.21 -11.71 -12.74
N LYS A 102 21.10 -11.84 -14.06
CA LYS A 102 21.35 -13.08 -14.81
C LYS A 102 22.60 -12.92 -15.66
#